data_AF-A0A4S2UPN9-F1
#
_entry.id   AF-A0A4S2UPN9-F1
#
_cell.length_a   1.000
_cell.length_b   1.000
_cell.length_c   1.000
_cell.angle_alpha   90.00
_cell.angle_beta   90.00
_cell.angle_gamma   90.00
#
_symmetry.space_group_name_H-M   'P 1'
#
loop_
_entity.id
_entity.type
_entity.pdbx_description
1 polymer ?
#
loop_
_entity_poly.entity_id
_entity_poly.type
_entity_poly.pdbx_seq_one_letter_code
_entity_poly.pdbx_strand_id
1 'polypeptide(L)' 'AREVGDNLVFMDGGVVVESGHPREVLGNPQHERTKAFLSKVL' A
#
# COMPACT_ATOMS: atom_id res chain seq x y z
N ALA A 1 -1.70 -12.58 -5.89
CA ALA A 1 -1.83 -11.11 -5.89
C ALA A 1 -0.55 -10.35 -6.27
N ARG A 2 0.62 -11.00 -6.46
CA ARG A 2 1.93 -10.32 -6.52
C ARG A 2 2.50 -9.99 -7.91
N GLU A 3 1.81 -10.24 -9.01
CA GLU A 3 2.50 -10.26 -10.32
C GLU A 3 1.80 -9.65 -11.53
N VAL A 4 0.77 -8.80 -11.35
CA VAL A 4 0.08 -8.19 -12.51
C VAL A 4 -0.34 -6.73 -12.33
N GLY A 5 0.00 -6.12 -11.20
CA GLY A 5 -0.30 -4.71 -10.95
C GLY A 5 0.92 -3.84 -11.19
N ASP A 6 0.85 -2.90 -12.13
CA ASP A 6 1.89 -1.88 -12.31
C ASP A 6 1.83 -0.81 -11.21
N ASN A 7 0.64 -0.61 -10.64
CA ASN A 7 0.36 0.40 -9.62
C ASN A 7 -0.54 -0.16 -8.51
N LEU A 8 -0.20 0.17 -7.26
CA LEU A 8 -0.98 -0.08 -6.07
C LEU A 8 -1.43 1.26 -5.48
N VAL A 9 -2.68 1.33 -5.05
CA VAL A 9 -3.24 2.51 -4.39
C VAL A 9 -3.85 2.06 -3.07
N PHE A 10 -3.35 2.63 -1.98
CA PHE A 10 -3.91 2.49 -0.65
C PHE A 10 -4.84 3.66 -0.37
N MET A 11 -6.10 3.34 -0.04
CA MET A 11 -7.14 4.31 0.26
C MET A 11 -7.68 4.10 1.67
N ASP A 12 -7.96 5.20 2.35
CA ASP A 12 -8.54 5.21 3.69
C ASP A 12 -9.41 6.47 3.84
N GLY A 13 -10.58 6.36 4.45
CA GLY A 13 -11.51 7.48 4.63
C GLY A 13 -11.98 8.15 3.33
N GLY A 14 -11.96 7.43 2.21
CA GLY A 14 -12.35 7.96 0.90
C GLY A 14 -11.27 8.79 0.20
N VAL A 15 -10.04 8.85 0.73
CA VAL A 15 -8.90 9.53 0.10
C VAL A 15 -7.78 8.56 -0.24
N VAL A 16 -6.99 8.88 -1.26
CA VAL A 16 -5.75 8.18 -1.56
C VAL A 16 -4.69 8.60 -0.54
N VAL A 17 -4.21 7.64 0.23
CA VAL A 17 -3.20 7.86 1.27
C VAL A 17 -1.81 7.55 0.75
N GLU A 18 -1.67 6.50 -0.08
CA GLU A 18 -0.39 6.14 -0.68
C GLU A 18 -0.62 5.46 -2.03
N SER A 19 0.24 5.73 -3.00
CA SER A 19 0.22 5.04 -4.29
C SER A 19 1.62 4.87 -4.85
N GLY A 20 1.84 3.79 -5.60
CA GLY A 20 3.14 3.49 -6.19
C GLY A 20 3.24 2.04 -6.66
N HIS A 21 4.45 1.61 -7.01
CA HIS A 21 4.66 0.23 -7.44
C HIS A 21 4.32 -0.72 -6.27
N PRO A 22 3.56 -1.82 -6.48
CA PRO A 22 3.20 -2.72 -5.40
C PRO A 22 4.38 -3.25 -4.57
N ARG A 23 5.56 -3.44 -5.19
CA ARG A 23 6.76 -3.89 -4.48
C ARG A 23 7.26 -2.86 -3.46
N GLU A 24 7.15 -1.59 -3.80
CA GLU A 24 7.54 -0.49 -2.92
C GLU A 24 6.49 -0.29 -1.82
N VAL A 25 5.21 -0.19 -2.17
CA VAL A 25 4.16 0.07 -1.18
C VAL A 25 3.96 -1.11 -0.21
N LEU A 26 4.15 -2.36 -0.66
CA LEU A 26 4.03 -3.54 0.21
C LEU A 26 5.33 -3.87 0.95
N GLY A 27 6.49 -3.60 0.36
CA GLY A 27 7.81 -3.97 0.93
C GLY A 27 8.46 -2.86 1.75
N ASN A 28 8.21 -1.60 1.39
CA ASN A 28 8.74 -0.40 2.03
C ASN A 28 7.69 0.74 2.01
N PRO A 29 6.49 0.53 2.60
CA PRO A 29 5.48 1.57 2.70
C PRO A 29 6.07 2.82 3.37
N GLN A 30 5.84 3.99 2.77
CA GLN A 30 6.32 5.26 3.31
C GLN A 30 5.33 5.88 4.29
N HIS A 31 4.03 5.63 4.13
CA HIS A 31 3.01 6.25 4.97
C HIS A 31 2.69 5.40 6.20
N GLU A 32 2.63 6.03 7.38
CA GLU A 32 2.36 5.35 8.66
C GLU A 32 1.03 4.59 8.69
N ARG A 33 -0.01 5.11 8.03
CA ARG A 33 -1.31 4.43 7.91
C ARG A 33 -1.20 3.15 7.08
N THR A 34 -0.47 3.19 5.97
CA THR A 34 -0.21 1.99 5.14
C THR A 34 0.58 0.95 5.92
N LYS A 35 1.62 1.36 6.68
CA LYS A 35 2.38 0.47 7.58
C LYS A 35 1.47 -0.22 8.59
N ALA A 36 0.64 0.56 9.29
CA ALA A 36 -0.28 0.06 10.31
C ALA A 36 -1.39 -0.85 9.73
N PHE A 37 -1.76 -0.65 8.47
CA PHE A 37 -2.68 -1.54 7.76
C PHE A 37 -1.99 -2.86 7.40
N LEU A 38 -0.82 -2.79 6.76
CA LEU A 38 -0.08 -3.97 6.32
C LEU A 38 0.34 -4.86 7.49
N SER A 39 0.70 -4.28 8.65
CA SER A 39 1.06 -5.04 9.86
C SER A 39 -0.10 -5.82 10.50
N LYS A 40 -1.35 -5.53 10.13
CA LYS A 40 -2.54 -6.27 10.58
C LYS A 40 -2.97 -7.35 9.61
N VAL A 41 -2.55 -7.25 8.35
CA VAL A 41 -2.99 -8.11 7.24
C VAL A 41 -1.93 -9.16 6.88
N LEU A 42 -0.65 -8.86 7.13
CA LEU A 42 0.51 -9.74 6.99
C LEU A 42 0.94 -10.29 8.35
#